data_AF-A0AA85J5D7-F1
#
_entry.id   AF-A0AA85J5D7-F1
#
_cell.length_a   1.000
_cell.length_b   1.000
_cell.length_c   1.000
_cell.angle_alpha   90.00
_cell.angle_beta   90.00
_cell.angle_gamma   90.00
#
_symmetry.space_group_name_H-M   'P 1'
#
loop_
_entity.id
_entity.type
_entity.pdbx_description
1 polymer ?
#
loop_
_entity_poly.entity_id
_entity_poly.type
_entity_poly.pdbx_seq_one_letter_code
_entity_poly.pdbx_strand_id
1 'polypeptide(L)'
;MLPKDQSPVFQVWDDSNRQERVKNITSAGYRVILSSCFLISAKNYVGHWYSYYTCDPRNFSESEQGKQLVIGGEAVLTGDFVDGTILFTRSWPDGASLAERLWSQGEFDIEEFIPRLNELRCRMLDIIRFSRSSETS
;
A
#
# COMPACT_ATOMS: atom_id res chain seq x y z
N MET A 1 -27.92 -13.21 -5.57
CA MET A 1 -27.59 -11.78 -5.68
C MET A 1 -27.41 -11.25 -4.27
N LEU A 2 -26.27 -10.63 -3.95
CA LEU A 2 -25.99 -10.18 -2.58
C LEU A 2 -26.98 -9.06 -2.17
N PRO A 3 -27.39 -8.99 -0.89
CA PRO A 3 -28.32 -7.97 -0.40
C PRO A 3 -27.82 -6.54 -0.66
N LYS A 4 -28.70 -5.65 -1.13
CA LYS A 4 -28.37 -4.25 -1.50
C LYS A 4 -28.21 -3.30 -0.29
N ASP A 5 -28.58 -3.74 0.90
CA ASP A 5 -28.56 -2.97 2.15
C ASP A 5 -27.21 -3.02 2.88
N GLN A 6 -26.31 -3.91 2.47
CA GLN A 6 -24.93 -4.00 2.94
C GLN A 6 -24.00 -4.06 1.73
N SER A 7 -23.58 -2.92 1.18
CA SER A 7 -22.69 -2.91 0.01
C SER A 7 -21.32 -3.49 0.39
N PRO A 8 -21.00 -4.76 0.00
CA PRO A 8 -19.73 -5.38 0.33
C PRO A 8 -18.57 -4.58 -0.27
N VAL A 9 -17.41 -4.66 0.39
CA VAL A 9 -16.15 -4.17 -0.17
C VAL A 9 -15.36 -5.39 -0.61
N PHE A 10 -14.90 -5.39 -1.86
CA PHE A 10 -14.07 -6.45 -2.39
C PHE A 10 -12.59 -6.09 -2.26
N GLN A 11 -11.77 -7.05 -1.88
CA GLN A 11 -10.32 -6.89 -1.86
C GLN A 11 -9.69 -7.67 -3.02
N VAL A 12 -8.98 -6.96 -3.91
CA VAL A 12 -8.24 -7.56 -5.02
C VAL A 12 -6.79 -7.73 -4.58
N TRP A 13 -6.41 -8.97 -4.28
CA TRP A 13 -5.07 -9.35 -3.81
C TRP A 13 -4.24 -10.08 -4.87
N ASP A 14 -4.88 -10.59 -5.92
CA ASP A 14 -4.22 -11.25 -7.06
C ASP A 14 -3.93 -10.21 -8.15
N ASP A 15 -2.68 -10.10 -8.58
CA ASP A 15 -2.26 -9.15 -9.61
C ASP A 15 -2.65 -9.63 -11.03
N SER A 16 -2.93 -10.92 -11.18
CA SER A 16 -3.38 -11.53 -12.43
C SER A 16 -4.70 -10.89 -12.90
N ASN A 17 -4.67 -10.24 -14.05
CA ASN A 17 -5.80 -9.49 -14.63
C ASN A 17 -6.41 -8.46 -13.66
N ARG A 18 -5.60 -7.88 -12.75
CA ARG A 18 -6.04 -6.91 -11.73
C ARG A 18 -6.96 -5.83 -12.28
N GLN A 19 -6.56 -5.19 -13.38
CA GLN A 19 -7.33 -4.09 -13.97
C GLN A 19 -8.74 -4.53 -14.42
N GLU A 20 -8.84 -5.72 -15.02
CA GLU A 20 -10.12 -6.29 -15.45
C GLU A 20 -10.99 -6.68 -14.24
N ARG A 21 -10.40 -7.27 -13.21
CA ARG A 21 -11.11 -7.62 -11.97
C ARG A 21 -11.68 -6.38 -11.29
N VAL A 22 -10.85 -5.35 -11.12
CA VAL A 22 -11.25 -4.06 -10.55
C VAL A 22 -12.38 -3.46 -11.37
N LYS A 23 -12.23 -3.41 -12.71
CA LYS A 23 -13.27 -2.93 -13.62
C LYS A 23 -14.59 -3.67 -13.46
N ASN A 24 -14.56 -5.00 -13.41
CA ASN A 24 -15.78 -5.82 -13.28
C ASN A 24 -16.51 -5.55 -11.95
N ILE A 25 -15.76 -5.36 -10.86
CA ILE A 25 -16.32 -5.04 -9.54
C ILE A 25 -16.93 -3.63 -9.54
N THR A 26 -16.22 -2.63 -10.07
CA THR A 26 -16.68 -1.25 -10.11
C THR A 26 -17.85 -1.04 -11.07
N SER A 27 -17.82 -1.70 -12.23
CA SER A 27 -18.94 -1.73 -13.20
C SER A 27 -20.21 -2.35 -12.60
N ALA A 28 -20.07 -3.27 -11.65
CA ALA A 28 -21.19 -3.84 -10.89
C ALA A 28 -21.67 -2.94 -9.73
N GLY A 29 -21.03 -1.78 -9.52
CA GLY A 29 -21.40 -0.80 -8.50
C GLY A 29 -20.83 -1.08 -7.11
N TYR A 30 -19.86 -1.97 -6.98
CA TYR A 30 -19.25 -2.31 -5.69
C TYR A 30 -17.95 -1.55 -5.44
N ARG A 31 -17.67 -1.32 -4.15
CA ARG A 31 -16.41 -0.70 -3.70
C ARG A 31 -15.29 -1.72 -3.68
N VAL A 32 -14.07 -1.26 -3.92
CA VAL A 32 -12.89 -2.11 -3.99
C VAL A 32 -11.70 -1.49 -3.25
N ILE A 33 -10.93 -2.34 -2.58
CA ILE A 33 -9.58 -2.04 -2.07
C ILE A 33 -8.58 -2.97 -2.76
N LEU A 34 -7.34 -2.49 -2.94
CA LEU A 34 -6.29 -3.26 -3.61
C LEU A 34 -5.17 -3.62 -2.65
N SER A 35 -4.68 -4.86 -2.72
CA SER A 35 -3.44 -5.30 -2.09
C SER A 35 -2.49 -6.02 -3.06
N SER A 36 -2.93 -6.26 -4.30
CA SER A 36 -2.22 -7.11 -5.26
C SER A 36 -0.82 -6.65 -5.64
N CYS A 37 -0.61 -5.34 -5.74
CA CYS A 37 0.70 -4.75 -6.00
C CYS A 37 1.42 -4.30 -4.73
N PHE A 38 0.83 -4.52 -3.54
CA PHE A 38 1.32 -4.06 -2.24
C PHE A 38 1.71 -5.19 -1.30
N LEU A 39 2.07 -6.35 -1.88
CA LEU A 39 2.62 -7.44 -1.13
C LEU A 39 4.08 -7.13 -0.75
N ILE A 40 4.30 -6.84 0.52
CA ILE A 40 5.63 -6.73 1.11
C ILE A 40 6.18 -8.15 1.20
N SER A 41 7.03 -8.50 0.23
CA SER A 41 7.74 -9.79 0.21
C SER A 41 8.57 -9.93 1.49
N ALA A 42 8.94 -11.15 1.91
CA ALA A 42 9.96 -11.36 2.95
C ALA A 42 11.40 -11.33 2.41
N LYS A 43 11.57 -11.29 1.07
CA LYS A 43 12.87 -11.41 0.41
C LYS A 43 13.59 -10.05 0.28
N ASN A 44 14.88 -10.02 0.61
CA ASN A 44 15.70 -8.81 0.54
C ASN A 44 16.15 -8.52 -0.90
N TYR A 45 15.36 -7.75 -1.66
CA TYR A 45 15.84 -7.10 -2.86
C TYR A 45 15.89 -5.57 -2.65
N VAL A 46 16.76 -4.89 -3.39
CA VAL A 46 16.84 -3.43 -3.38
C VAL A 46 15.70 -2.88 -4.25
N GLY A 47 15.00 -1.83 -3.80
CA GLY A 47 14.02 -1.09 -4.63
C GLY A 47 12.55 -1.52 -4.53
N HIS A 48 12.14 -2.27 -3.50
CA HIS A 48 10.73 -2.69 -3.32
C HIS A 48 9.74 -1.53 -3.20
N TRP A 49 10.13 -0.45 -2.52
CA TRP A 49 9.30 0.75 -2.41
C TRP A 49 8.89 1.31 -3.77
N TYR A 50 9.67 1.10 -4.84
CA TYR A 50 9.37 1.62 -6.16
C TYR A 50 8.08 1.01 -6.73
N SER A 51 7.90 -0.31 -6.61
CA SER A 51 6.69 -0.96 -7.13
C SER A 51 5.45 -0.55 -6.35
N TYR A 52 5.58 -0.33 -5.03
CA TYR A 52 4.48 0.17 -4.20
C TYR A 52 4.17 1.64 -4.51
N TYR A 53 5.21 2.46 -4.67
CA TYR A 53 5.08 3.88 -4.99
C TYR A 53 4.48 4.09 -6.37
N THR A 54 4.81 3.28 -7.38
CA THR A 54 4.36 3.47 -8.77
C THR A 54 3.04 2.75 -9.10
N CYS A 55 2.57 1.86 -8.23
CA CYS A 55 1.29 1.21 -8.46
C CYS A 55 0.11 2.15 -8.17
N ASP A 56 -0.52 2.64 -9.24
CA ASP A 56 -1.77 3.39 -9.13
C ASP A 56 -2.99 2.42 -9.09
N PRO A 57 -3.74 2.38 -7.99
CA PRO A 57 -4.92 1.52 -7.87
C PRO A 57 -6.07 1.94 -8.80
N ARG A 58 -6.05 3.17 -9.33
CA ARG A 58 -7.06 3.72 -10.25
C ARG A 58 -6.65 3.65 -11.73
N ASN A 59 -5.49 3.07 -12.04
CA ASN A 59 -5.03 2.89 -13.41
C ASN A 59 -5.70 1.68 -14.09
N PHE A 60 -6.93 1.87 -14.53
CA PHE A 60 -7.72 0.93 -15.35
C PHE A 60 -8.72 1.70 -16.23
N SER A 61 -9.16 1.09 -17.34
CA SER A 61 -10.07 1.73 -18.30
C SER A 61 -11.53 1.69 -17.82
N GLU A 62 -11.97 2.77 -17.18
CA GLU A 62 -13.31 2.96 -16.61
C GLU A 62 -13.68 4.45 -16.55
N SER A 63 -14.96 4.76 -16.36
CA SER A 63 -15.44 6.11 -16.07
C SER A 63 -14.92 6.64 -14.71
N GLU A 64 -14.89 7.96 -14.55
CA GLU A 64 -14.49 8.59 -13.28
C GLU A 64 -15.36 8.15 -12.09
N GLN A 65 -16.65 7.88 -12.33
CA GLN A 65 -17.56 7.32 -11.32
C GLN A 65 -17.14 5.91 -10.89
N GLY A 66 -16.68 5.07 -11.82
CA GLY A 66 -16.16 3.75 -11.49
C GLY A 66 -14.83 3.82 -10.73
N LYS A 67 -13.93 4.76 -11.09
CA LYS A 67 -12.68 4.97 -10.35
C LYS A 67 -12.89 5.47 -8.92
N GLN A 68 -13.99 6.18 -8.64
CA GLN A 68 -14.37 6.60 -7.29
C GLN A 68 -14.75 5.42 -6.37
N LEU A 69 -15.13 4.28 -6.94
CA LEU A 69 -15.41 3.06 -6.18
C LEU A 69 -14.12 2.35 -5.71
N VAL A 70 -12.96 2.76 -6.21
CA VAL A 70 -11.67 2.39 -5.62
C VAL A 70 -11.40 3.28 -4.42
N ILE A 71 -11.57 2.72 -3.23
CA ILE A 71 -11.57 3.47 -1.97
C ILE A 71 -10.26 3.41 -1.19
N GLY A 72 -9.28 2.61 -1.65
CA GLY A 72 -7.96 2.54 -1.03
C GLY A 72 -7.19 1.28 -1.38
N GLY A 73 -6.25 0.94 -0.50
CA GLY A 73 -5.44 -0.26 -0.61
C GLY A 73 -4.77 -0.62 0.70
N GLU A 74 -4.14 -1.79 0.74
CA GLU A 74 -3.51 -2.35 1.94
C GLU A 74 -2.14 -2.89 1.59
N ALA A 75 -1.12 -2.50 2.36
CA ALA A 75 0.16 -3.19 2.37
C ALA A 75 0.01 -4.48 3.15
N VAL A 76 0.38 -5.59 2.52
CA VAL A 76 0.25 -6.92 3.13
C VAL A 76 1.64 -7.48 3.36
N LEU A 77 1.91 -7.87 4.60
CA LEU A 77 3.11 -8.62 4.98
C LEU A 77 2.66 -9.96 5.54
N THR A 78 3.03 -11.06 4.87
CA THR A 78 2.64 -12.40 5.34
C THR A 78 3.52 -12.85 6.50
N GLY A 79 2.93 -13.59 7.43
CA GLY A 79 3.62 -14.09 8.63
C GLY A 79 4.48 -15.33 8.39
N ASP A 80 4.59 -15.83 7.16
CA ASP A 80 5.27 -17.11 6.86
C ASP A 80 6.75 -17.09 7.28
N PHE A 81 7.39 -15.92 7.15
CA PHE A 81 8.81 -15.70 7.46
C PHE A 81 9.05 -14.44 8.30
N VAL A 82 8.00 -13.87 8.89
CA VAL A 82 8.04 -12.61 9.62
C VAL A 82 7.54 -12.83 11.03
N ASP A 83 8.37 -12.47 12.00
CA ASP A 83 8.04 -12.45 13.42
C ASP A 83 8.32 -11.06 14.02
N GLY A 84 8.17 -10.93 15.34
CA GLY A 84 8.40 -9.68 16.06
C GLY A 84 9.83 -9.13 15.97
N THR A 85 10.81 -9.94 15.54
CA THR A 85 12.21 -9.51 15.43
C THR A 85 12.47 -8.70 14.16
N ILE A 86 11.75 -9.00 13.07
CA ILE A 86 11.94 -8.33 11.77
C ILE A 86 10.72 -7.55 11.27
N LEU A 87 9.56 -7.66 11.94
CA LEU A 87 8.31 -7.02 11.53
C LEU A 87 8.49 -5.53 11.19
N PHE A 88 9.10 -4.76 12.09
CA PHE A 88 9.26 -3.33 11.90
C PHE A 88 10.22 -3.01 10.75
N THR A 89 11.40 -3.63 10.73
CA THR A 89 12.42 -3.40 9.70
C THR A 89 11.99 -3.87 8.32
N ARG A 90 11.05 -4.81 8.24
CA ARG A 90 10.49 -5.30 6.99
C ARG A 90 9.32 -4.44 6.51
N SER A 91 8.54 -3.90 7.44
CA SER A 91 7.41 -3.02 7.12
C SER A 91 7.87 -1.62 6.70
N TRP A 92 8.92 -1.09 7.33
CA TRP A 92 9.33 0.31 7.16
C TRP A 92 10.79 0.44 6.68
N PRO A 93 11.08 1.39 5.77
CA PRO A 93 10.21 2.47 5.31
C PRO A 93 9.33 2.11 4.10
N ASP A 94 9.40 0.89 3.58
CA ASP A 94 8.70 0.50 2.34
C ASP A 94 7.18 0.76 2.41
N GLY A 95 6.53 0.50 3.55
CA GLY A 95 5.12 0.82 3.77
C GLY A 95 4.77 2.31 3.61
N ALA A 96 5.74 3.22 3.79
CA ALA A 96 5.52 4.66 3.61
C ALA A 96 5.31 5.03 2.14
N SER A 97 5.87 4.26 1.21
CA SER A 97 5.66 4.47 -0.22
C SER A 97 4.21 4.21 -0.64
N LEU A 98 3.60 3.16 -0.09
CA LEU A 98 2.16 2.93 -0.24
C LEU A 98 1.36 4.05 0.45
N ALA A 99 1.73 4.42 1.67
CA ALA A 99 1.01 5.43 2.43
C ALA A 99 0.93 6.75 1.64
N GLU A 100 2.04 7.17 1.03
CA GLU A 100 2.05 8.34 0.16
C GLU A 100 1.18 8.16 -1.09
N ARG A 101 1.26 7.00 -1.76
CA ARG A 101 0.41 6.68 -2.92
C ARG A 101 -1.09 6.74 -2.62
N LEU A 102 -1.50 6.33 -1.42
CA LEU A 102 -2.91 6.33 -1.03
C LEU A 102 -3.41 7.66 -0.46
N TRP A 103 -2.51 8.46 0.12
CA TRP A 103 -2.85 9.71 0.79
C TRP A 103 -2.73 10.93 -0.15
N SER A 104 -1.64 11.03 -0.88
CA SER A 104 -1.28 12.22 -1.65
C SER A 104 -2.08 12.32 -2.96
N GLN A 105 -2.20 13.55 -3.45
CA GLN A 105 -2.81 13.87 -4.74
C GLN A 105 -1.77 14.55 -5.64
N GLY A 106 -1.92 14.42 -6.95
CA GLY A 106 -1.06 15.06 -7.93
C GLY A 106 -0.11 14.10 -8.63
N GLU A 107 0.97 14.65 -9.17
CA GLU A 107 2.00 13.89 -9.87
C GLU A 107 2.94 13.22 -8.88
N PHE A 108 3.32 11.99 -9.17
CA PHE A 108 4.19 11.18 -8.32
C PHE A 108 5.56 11.08 -8.99
N ASP A 109 6.43 12.03 -8.69
CA ASP A 109 7.82 12.04 -9.14
C ASP A 109 8.68 11.17 -8.20
N ILE A 110 9.49 10.30 -8.80
CA ILE A 110 10.36 9.36 -8.09
C ILE A 110 11.60 10.07 -7.54
N GLU A 111 12.18 10.99 -8.29
CA GLU A 111 13.37 11.77 -7.91
C GLU A 111 13.05 12.69 -6.72
N GLU A 112 11.83 13.23 -6.65
CA GLU A 112 11.36 13.99 -5.49
C GLU A 112 10.99 13.12 -4.29
N PHE A 113 10.58 11.87 -4.53
CA PHE A 113 10.18 10.94 -3.46
C PHE A 113 11.36 10.37 -2.68
N ILE A 114 12.44 9.98 -3.38
CA ILE A 114 13.64 9.38 -2.77
C ILE A 114 14.18 10.20 -1.57
N PRO A 115 14.46 11.51 -1.68
CA PRO A 115 15.00 12.27 -0.57
C PRO A 115 14.02 12.34 0.62
N ARG A 116 12.71 12.45 0.37
CA ARG A 116 11.67 12.49 1.43
C ARG A 116 11.54 11.15 2.15
N LEU A 117 11.60 10.04 1.42
CA LEU A 117 11.58 8.70 2.00
C LEU A 117 12.82 8.46 2.88
N ASN A 118 14.00 8.90 2.42
CA ASN A 118 15.25 8.81 3.17
C ASN A 118 15.20 9.64 4.46
N GLU A 119 14.67 10.87 4.38
CA GLU A 119 14.48 11.71 5.56
C GLU A 119 13.51 11.07 6.57
N LEU A 120 12.37 10.56 6.10
CA LEU A 120 11.40 9.85 6.93
C LEU A 120 12.02 8.63 7.62
N ARG A 121 12.82 7.85 6.89
CA ARG A 121 13.57 6.71 7.45
C ARG A 121 14.49 7.15 8.60
N CYS A 122 15.25 8.24 8.43
CA CYS A 122 16.10 8.77 9.50
C CYS A 122 15.29 9.17 10.73
N ARG A 123 14.17 9.89 10.54
CA ARG A 123 13.28 10.29 11.64
C ARG A 123 12.69 9.09 12.39
N MET A 124 12.30 8.02 11.68
CA MET A 124 11.84 6.77 12.31
C MET A 124 12.92 6.14 13.20
N LEU A 125 14.18 6.12 12.74
CA LEU A 125 15.30 5.59 13.52
C LEU A 125 15.58 6.43 14.77
N ASP A 126 15.46 7.74 14.68
CA ASP A 126 15.66 8.64 15.82
C ASP A 126 14.59 8.46 16.90
N ILE A 127 13.31 8.27 16.50
CA ILE A 127 12.21 7.98 17.43
C ILE A 127 12.47 6.68 18.22
N ILE A 128 12.93 5.62 17.54
CA ILE A 128 13.24 4.34 18.17
C ILE A 128 14.41 4.45 19.15
N ARG A 129 15.40 5.27 18.83
CA ARG A 129 16.53 5.52 19.75
C ARG A 129 16.08 6.28 20.99
N PHE A 130 15.23 7.28 20.82
CA PHE A 130 14.69 8.08 21.92
C PHE A 130 13.83 7.26 22.90
N SER A 131 12.94 6.38 22.39
CA SER A 131 12.10 5.55 23.25
C SER A 131 12.92 4.61 24.14
N ARG A 132 13.97 3.98 23.58
CA ARG A 132 14.88 3.11 24.35
C ARG A 132 15.63 3.84 25.46
N SER A 133 16.05 5.09 25.25
CA SER A 133 16.71 5.87 26.31
C SER A 133 15.78 6.26 27.46
N SER A 134 14.47 6.40 27.18
CA SER A 134 13.48 6.76 28.20
C SER A 134 13.05 5.59 29.08
N GLU A 135 13.17 4.34 28.61
CA GLU A 135 12.87 3.13 29.41
C GLU A 135 14.02 2.72 30.34
N THR A 136 15.24 3.21 30.09
CA THR A 136 16.44 2.92 30.90
C THR A 136 16.75 4.00 31.94
N SER A 137 15.86 4.98 32.11
CA SER A 137 15.97 6.09 33.07
C SER A 137 14.95 5.94 34.19
#